data_AF-A0A3E0PTT3-F1
#
_entry.id   AF-A0A3E0PTT3-F1
#
_cell.length_a   1.000
_cell.length_b   1.000
_cell.length_c   1.000
_cell.angle_alpha   90.00
_cell.angle_beta   90.00
_cell.angle_gamma   90.00
#
_symmetry.space_group_name_H-M   'P 1'
#
loop_
_entity.id
_entity.type
_entity.pdbx_description
1 polymer ?
#
loop_
_entity_poly.entity_id
_entity_poly.type
_entity_poly.pdbx_seq_one_letter_code
_entity_poly.pdbx_strand_id
1 'polypeptide(L)'
;MRDHVTDSPSWVLLIRVFIGLGWLRAVVAKAADPDWWDGTNIFSFAATYGLKSLTWYEPVLDNVITPNVRIIAAVVLLGEIIVALTLLTGHRMALGLSIGIFLNLNFIAGGAVNPSIFYLVAQGCIALWMAERSENKKDQPMVLAAIAGSALFVGAVSIPDVVSLDPSWVIDDPGVITVFGAVLTALACGATGLRLSAGKAQPRRGVADLFAPDDDGPGNGVINLTNRNGRERLTFELPDARTDERDSISSRR
;
A
#
# COMPACT_ATOMS: atom_id res chain seq x y z
N MET A 1 -19.76 -1.21 4.37
CA MET A 1 -18.47 -1.41 3.67
C MET A 1 -18.24 -0.10 2.92
N ARG A 2 -17.31 0.77 3.35
CA ARG A 2 -17.14 2.09 2.71
C ARG A 2 -16.52 1.90 1.34
N ASP A 3 -17.02 2.61 0.34
CA ASP A 3 -16.54 2.52 -1.04
C ASP A 3 -15.14 3.13 -1.14
N HIS A 4 -14.10 2.31 -0.93
CA HIS A 4 -12.70 2.74 -0.98
C HIS A 4 -12.28 3.37 -2.33
N VAL A 5 -13.13 3.28 -3.36
CA VAL A 5 -12.87 3.85 -4.68
C VAL A 5 -12.95 5.38 -4.65
N THR A 6 -13.89 5.99 -3.93
CA THR A 6 -14.05 7.46 -3.91
C THR A 6 -13.10 8.16 -2.94
N ASP A 7 -12.61 7.45 -1.93
CA ASP A 7 -11.70 8.01 -0.91
C ASP A 7 -10.22 7.91 -1.28
N SER A 8 -9.90 7.22 -2.38
CA SER A 8 -8.52 7.01 -2.82
C SER A 8 -7.98 8.25 -3.55
N PRO A 9 -6.77 8.73 -3.23
CA PRO A 9 -6.09 9.74 -4.04
C PRO A 9 -5.98 9.29 -5.51
N SER A 10 -6.09 10.21 -6.47
CA SER A 10 -6.06 9.86 -7.90
C SER A 10 -4.81 9.09 -8.31
N TRP A 11 -3.67 9.35 -7.68
CA TRP A 11 -2.43 8.61 -7.96
C TRP A 11 -2.52 7.13 -7.57
N VAL A 12 -3.22 6.79 -6.47
CA VAL A 12 -3.46 5.39 -6.06
C VAL A 12 -4.31 4.70 -7.11
N LEU A 13 -5.37 5.36 -7.57
CA LEU A 13 -6.25 4.83 -8.61
C LEU A 13 -5.46 4.56 -9.91
N LEU A 14 -4.62 5.52 -10.35
CA LEU A 14 -3.80 5.38 -11.54
C LEU A 14 -2.83 4.20 -11.45
N ILE A 15 -2.04 4.12 -10.36
CA ILE A 15 -1.10 3.01 -10.16
C ILE A 15 -1.86 1.68 -10.09
N ARG A 16 -2.98 1.64 -9.38
CA ARG A 16 -3.79 0.42 -9.22
C ARG A 16 -4.33 -0.08 -10.56
N VAL A 17 -4.90 0.81 -11.37
CA VAL A 17 -5.43 0.45 -12.69
C VAL A 17 -4.29 0.02 -13.61
N PHE A 18 -3.16 0.74 -13.60
CA PHE A 18 -1.98 0.38 -14.39
C PHE A 18 -1.48 -1.04 -14.07
N ILE A 19 -1.28 -1.35 -12.78
CA ILE A 19 -0.85 -2.69 -12.35
C ILE A 19 -1.92 -3.73 -12.68
N GLY A 20 -3.19 -3.45 -12.39
CA GLY A 20 -4.31 -4.36 -12.66
C GLY A 20 -4.43 -4.74 -14.14
N LEU A 21 -4.24 -3.77 -15.05
CA LEU A 21 -4.18 -4.01 -16.50
C LEU A 21 -2.94 -4.81 -16.89
N GLY A 22 -1.80 -4.57 -16.24
CA GLY A 22 -0.58 -5.36 -16.43
C GLY A 22 -0.78 -6.85 -16.13
N TRP A 23 -1.44 -7.17 -15.00
CA TRP A 23 -1.81 -8.55 -14.66
C TRP A 23 -2.86 -9.12 -15.62
N LEU A 24 -3.88 -8.33 -16.00
CA LEU A 24 -4.89 -8.79 -16.96
C LEU A 24 -4.27 -9.15 -18.32
N ARG A 25 -3.31 -8.33 -18.80
CA ARG A 25 -2.55 -8.63 -20.01
C ARG A 25 -1.75 -9.93 -19.86
N ALA A 26 -1.13 -10.16 -18.71
CA ALA A 26 -0.39 -11.39 -18.43
C ALA A 26 -1.31 -12.63 -18.44
N VAL A 27 -2.51 -12.51 -17.85
CA VAL A 27 -3.56 -13.55 -17.90
C VAL A 27 -3.90 -13.90 -19.35
N VAL A 28 -4.22 -12.89 -20.18
CA VAL A 28 -4.61 -13.13 -21.57
C VAL A 28 -3.48 -13.78 -22.36
N ALA A 29 -2.24 -13.32 -22.18
CA ALA A 29 -1.08 -13.88 -22.87
C ALA A 29 -0.87 -15.36 -22.52
N LYS A 30 -0.93 -15.71 -21.24
CA LYS A 30 -0.76 -17.10 -20.77
C LYS A 30 -1.93 -18.00 -21.12
N ALA A 31 -3.16 -17.49 -21.00
CA ALA A 31 -4.36 -18.26 -21.32
C ALA A 31 -4.42 -18.64 -22.81
N ALA A 32 -3.93 -17.76 -23.69
CA ALA A 32 -3.89 -17.97 -25.13
C ALA A 32 -2.71 -18.82 -25.62
N ASP A 33 -1.72 -19.09 -24.77
CA ASP A 33 -0.50 -19.80 -25.14
C ASP A 33 -0.58 -21.29 -24.79
N PRO A 34 -0.64 -22.22 -25.77
CA PRO A 34 -0.65 -23.65 -25.50
C PRO A 34 0.54 -24.14 -24.68
N ASP A 35 1.73 -23.55 -24.88
CA ASP A 35 2.98 -23.93 -24.22
C ASP A 35 3.02 -23.49 -22.74
N TRP A 36 2.08 -22.63 -22.33
CA TRP A 36 1.85 -22.35 -20.92
C TRP A 36 1.18 -23.53 -20.22
N TRP A 37 0.21 -24.17 -20.87
CA TRP A 37 -0.65 -25.18 -20.27
C TRP A 37 -0.01 -26.56 -20.20
N ASP A 38 0.84 -26.91 -21.15
CA ASP A 38 1.57 -28.17 -21.12
C ASP A 38 2.76 -28.13 -20.13
N GLY A 39 3.17 -26.92 -19.70
CA GLY A 39 4.24 -26.64 -18.77
C GLY A 39 5.57 -26.26 -19.43
N THR A 40 5.64 -26.27 -20.76
CA THR A 40 6.87 -25.99 -21.54
C THR A 40 7.47 -24.64 -21.18
N ASN A 41 6.65 -23.58 -21.14
CA ASN A 41 7.13 -22.24 -20.78
C ASN A 41 7.72 -22.15 -19.36
N ILE A 42 7.15 -22.87 -18.40
CA ILE A 42 7.65 -22.86 -17.01
C ILE A 42 8.94 -23.66 -16.90
N PHE A 43 9.02 -24.79 -17.60
CA PHE A 43 10.25 -25.57 -17.67
C PHE A 43 11.38 -24.77 -18.34
N SER A 44 11.09 -24.13 -19.49
CA SER A 44 12.02 -23.24 -20.17
C SER A 44 12.42 -22.04 -19.33
N PHE A 45 11.50 -21.49 -18.53
CA PHE A 45 11.80 -20.45 -17.55
C PHE A 45 12.83 -20.94 -16.54
N ALA A 46 12.59 -22.10 -15.90
CA ALA A 46 13.52 -22.67 -14.92
C ALA A 46 14.90 -22.97 -15.54
N ALA A 47 14.93 -23.50 -16.76
CA ALA A 47 16.18 -23.76 -17.49
C ALA A 47 16.94 -22.48 -17.87
N THR A 48 16.22 -21.41 -18.25
CA THR A 48 16.83 -20.15 -18.72
C THR A 48 17.30 -19.29 -17.56
N TYR A 49 16.48 -19.16 -16.52
CA TYR A 49 16.72 -18.25 -15.40
C TYR A 49 17.30 -18.95 -14.17
N GLY A 50 17.31 -20.29 -14.11
CA GLY A 50 17.84 -21.05 -12.97
C GLY A 50 19.29 -20.70 -12.63
N LEU A 51 20.13 -20.44 -13.64
CA LEU A 51 21.53 -19.98 -13.43
C LEU A 51 21.65 -18.59 -12.81
N LYS A 52 20.57 -17.80 -12.86
CA LYS A 52 20.47 -16.48 -12.22
C LYS A 52 19.58 -16.53 -10.97
N SER A 53 19.01 -17.67 -10.63
CA SER A 53 18.13 -17.76 -9.48
C SER A 53 18.93 -17.57 -8.19
N LEU A 54 18.24 -17.16 -7.12
CA LEU A 54 18.87 -17.06 -5.80
C LEU A 54 19.17 -18.47 -5.30
N THR A 55 20.38 -18.69 -4.75
CA THR A 55 20.84 -20.03 -4.34
C THR A 55 19.86 -20.70 -3.37
N TRP A 56 19.26 -19.93 -2.45
CA TRP A 56 18.29 -20.45 -1.48
C TRP A 56 16.93 -20.83 -2.09
N TYR A 57 16.66 -20.40 -3.33
CA TYR A 57 15.42 -20.65 -4.05
C TYR A 57 15.52 -21.85 -5.02
N GLU A 58 16.73 -22.26 -5.40
CA GLU A 58 16.98 -23.45 -6.25
C GLU A 58 16.24 -24.70 -5.76
N PRO A 59 16.20 -25.05 -4.44
CA PRO A 59 15.47 -26.23 -4.00
C PRO A 59 13.96 -26.15 -4.26
N VAL A 60 13.39 -24.94 -4.30
CA VAL A 60 11.97 -24.74 -4.66
C VAL A 60 11.77 -24.95 -6.15
N LEU A 61 12.68 -24.45 -6.99
CA LEU A 61 12.65 -24.69 -8.43
C LEU A 61 12.71 -26.19 -8.73
N ASP A 62 13.67 -26.90 -8.15
CA ASP A 62 13.94 -28.30 -8.49
C ASP A 62 12.93 -29.28 -7.91
N ASN A 63 12.47 -29.05 -6.67
CA ASN A 63 11.64 -30.02 -5.96
C ASN A 63 10.14 -29.68 -5.98
N VAL A 64 9.78 -28.42 -6.23
CA VAL A 64 8.38 -27.97 -6.20
C VAL A 64 7.92 -27.55 -7.58
N ILE A 65 8.64 -26.65 -8.26
CA ILE A 65 8.16 -26.06 -9.52
C ILE A 65 8.32 -27.03 -10.70
N THR A 66 9.55 -27.49 -10.96
CA THR A 66 9.89 -28.34 -12.10
C THR A 66 9.12 -29.67 -12.13
N PRO A 67 8.88 -30.36 -10.99
CA PRO A 67 8.09 -31.61 -11.01
C PRO A 67 6.59 -31.37 -11.20
N ASN A 68 6.09 -30.16 -10.94
CA ASN A 68 4.66 -29.85 -10.91
C ASN A 68 4.25 -28.76 -11.92
N VAL A 69 5.00 -28.59 -13.02
CA VAL A 69 4.85 -27.45 -13.96
C VAL A 69 3.42 -27.17 -14.39
N ARG A 70 2.60 -28.20 -14.67
CA ARG A 70 1.19 -28.01 -15.08
C ARG A 70 0.31 -27.46 -13.96
N ILE A 71 0.53 -27.92 -12.73
CA ILE A 71 -0.20 -27.42 -11.56
C ILE A 71 0.24 -25.99 -11.28
N ILE A 72 1.54 -25.72 -11.34
CA ILE A 72 2.08 -24.36 -11.15
C ILE A 72 1.54 -23.41 -12.22
N ALA A 73 1.45 -23.82 -13.49
CA ALA A 73 0.86 -23.03 -14.57
C ALA A 73 -0.57 -22.59 -14.26
N ALA A 74 -1.40 -23.52 -13.78
CA ALA A 74 -2.78 -23.23 -13.39
C ALA A 74 -2.85 -22.32 -12.15
N VAL A 75 -2.04 -22.59 -11.13
CA VAL A 75 -2.00 -21.80 -9.89
C VAL A 75 -1.54 -20.36 -10.15
N VAL A 76 -0.48 -20.19 -10.95
CA VAL A 76 0.01 -18.87 -11.35
C VAL A 76 -1.09 -18.13 -12.09
N LEU A 77 -1.67 -18.71 -13.15
CA LEU A 77 -2.73 -18.06 -13.93
C LEU A 77 -3.93 -17.66 -13.06
N LEU A 78 -4.38 -18.53 -12.15
CA LEU A 78 -5.46 -18.23 -11.22
C LEU A 78 -5.08 -17.07 -10.28
N GLY A 79 -3.85 -17.07 -9.76
CA GLY A 79 -3.31 -15.97 -8.98
C GLY A 79 -3.35 -14.65 -9.74
N GLU A 80 -2.89 -14.64 -10.99
CA GLU A 80 -2.90 -13.44 -11.85
C GLU A 80 -4.31 -12.92 -12.10
N ILE A 81 -5.30 -13.80 -12.30
CA ILE A 81 -6.71 -13.43 -12.44
C ILE A 81 -7.22 -12.76 -11.15
N ILE A 82 -6.94 -13.34 -9.99
CA ILE A 82 -7.37 -12.78 -8.71
C ILE A 82 -6.74 -11.40 -8.50
N VAL A 83 -5.44 -11.24 -8.78
CA VAL A 83 -4.73 -9.96 -8.66
C VAL A 83 -5.34 -8.92 -9.62
N ALA A 84 -5.54 -9.26 -10.89
CA ALA A 84 -6.13 -8.37 -11.88
C ALA A 84 -7.51 -7.88 -11.45
N LEU A 85 -8.41 -8.80 -11.07
CA LEU A 85 -9.78 -8.47 -10.68
C LEU A 85 -9.83 -7.62 -9.41
N THR A 86 -9.09 -8.00 -8.37
CA THR A 86 -9.10 -7.27 -7.09
C THR A 86 -8.50 -5.87 -7.20
N LEU A 87 -7.44 -5.69 -8.01
CA LEU A 87 -6.86 -4.37 -8.25
C LEU A 87 -7.76 -3.51 -9.14
N LEU A 88 -8.27 -4.03 -10.26
CA LEU A 88 -9.12 -3.24 -11.17
C LEU A 88 -10.42 -2.79 -10.49
N THR A 89 -11.08 -3.68 -9.77
CA THR A 89 -12.34 -3.38 -9.08
C THR A 89 -12.14 -2.60 -7.78
N GLY A 90 -10.95 -2.69 -7.18
CA GLY A 90 -10.71 -2.21 -5.82
C GLY A 90 -11.36 -3.07 -4.73
N HIS A 91 -11.96 -4.22 -5.09
CA HIS A 91 -12.54 -5.14 -4.12
C HIS A 91 -11.45 -6.04 -3.55
N ARG A 92 -11.35 -6.13 -2.21
CA ARG A 92 -10.33 -6.93 -1.50
C ARG A 92 -8.90 -6.65 -1.98
N MET A 93 -8.54 -5.37 -2.17
CA MET A 93 -7.20 -4.96 -2.65
C MET A 93 -6.05 -5.57 -1.86
N ALA A 94 -6.18 -5.72 -0.54
CA ALA A 94 -5.14 -6.34 0.27
C ALA A 94 -4.80 -7.77 -0.20
N LEU A 95 -5.80 -8.55 -0.59
CA LEU A 95 -5.59 -9.90 -1.13
C LEU A 95 -4.83 -9.86 -2.46
N GLY A 96 -5.24 -8.98 -3.38
CA GLY A 96 -4.57 -8.80 -4.67
C GLY A 96 -3.13 -8.33 -4.53
N LEU A 97 -2.87 -7.39 -3.62
CA LEU A 97 -1.51 -6.92 -3.33
C LEU A 97 -0.67 -8.05 -2.76
N SER A 98 -1.18 -8.81 -1.79
CA SER A 98 -0.43 -9.93 -1.19
C SER A 98 -0.08 -11.01 -2.22
N ILE A 99 -1.04 -11.46 -3.04
CA ILE A 99 -0.79 -12.47 -4.08
C ILE A 99 0.18 -11.93 -5.13
N GLY A 100 -0.03 -10.69 -5.59
CA GLY A 100 0.82 -10.12 -6.63
C GLY A 100 2.26 -9.85 -6.15
N ILE A 101 2.44 -9.37 -4.91
CA ILE A 101 3.76 -9.24 -4.28
C ILE A 101 4.42 -10.61 -4.17
N PHE A 102 3.68 -11.62 -3.69
CA PHE A 102 4.19 -12.99 -3.59
C PHE A 102 4.67 -13.52 -4.95
N LEU A 103 3.85 -13.41 -6.00
CA LEU A 103 4.22 -13.87 -7.34
C LEU A 103 5.45 -13.13 -7.89
N ASN A 104 5.50 -11.79 -7.76
CA ASN A 104 6.68 -11.01 -8.20
C ASN A 104 7.95 -11.39 -7.44
N LEU A 105 7.86 -11.64 -6.12
CA LEU A 105 9.00 -12.12 -5.33
C LEU A 105 9.47 -13.50 -5.80
N ASN A 106 8.56 -14.42 -6.14
CA ASN A 106 8.92 -15.73 -6.68
C ASN A 106 9.60 -15.60 -8.06
N PHE A 107 9.13 -14.71 -8.94
CA PHE A 107 9.79 -14.46 -10.23
C PHE A 107 11.20 -13.88 -10.05
N ILE A 108 11.37 -12.90 -9.16
CA ILE A 108 12.69 -12.33 -8.84
C ILE A 108 13.61 -13.41 -8.26
N ALA A 109 13.13 -14.20 -7.31
CA ALA A 109 13.90 -15.28 -6.70
C ALA A 109 14.30 -16.37 -7.71
N GLY A 110 13.42 -16.64 -8.69
CA GLY A 110 13.70 -17.52 -9.83
C GLY A 110 14.61 -16.91 -10.91
N GLY A 111 15.09 -15.67 -10.75
CA GLY A 111 16.02 -15.01 -11.66
C GLY A 111 15.40 -14.05 -12.69
N ALA A 112 14.07 -13.90 -12.70
CA ALA A 112 13.35 -13.02 -13.62
C ALA A 112 12.96 -11.70 -12.96
N VAL A 113 13.92 -10.80 -12.92
CA VAL A 113 13.79 -9.48 -12.27
C VAL A 113 12.85 -8.54 -13.04
N ASN A 114 12.97 -8.50 -14.36
CA ASN A 114 12.17 -7.65 -15.23
C ASN A 114 11.00 -8.42 -15.86
N PRO A 115 9.76 -7.91 -15.81
CA PRO A 115 9.30 -6.62 -15.27
C PRO A 115 8.91 -6.65 -13.77
N SER A 116 9.14 -7.75 -13.06
CA SER A 116 8.65 -8.02 -11.70
C SER A 116 8.97 -6.91 -10.68
N ILE A 117 10.16 -6.30 -10.75
CA ILE A 117 10.57 -5.23 -9.84
C ILE A 117 9.68 -3.98 -9.95
N PHE A 118 9.25 -3.61 -11.16
CA PHE A 118 8.37 -2.46 -11.36
C PHE A 118 7.01 -2.68 -10.69
N TYR A 119 6.46 -3.89 -10.82
CA TYR A 119 5.22 -4.25 -10.16
C TYR A 119 5.38 -4.30 -8.64
N LEU A 120 6.49 -4.83 -8.15
CA LEU A 120 6.76 -4.93 -6.71
C LEU A 120 6.81 -3.54 -6.04
N VAL A 121 7.54 -2.59 -6.63
CA VAL A 121 7.61 -1.21 -6.12
C VAL A 121 6.24 -0.55 -6.13
N ALA A 122 5.52 -0.67 -7.24
CA ALA A 122 4.21 -0.05 -7.41
C ALA A 122 3.14 -0.65 -6.46
N GLN A 123 3.17 -1.97 -6.24
CA GLN A 123 2.34 -2.66 -5.25
C GLN A 123 2.73 -2.28 -3.82
N GLY A 124 4.03 -2.14 -3.54
CA GLY A 124 4.55 -1.69 -2.25
C GLY A 124 4.07 -0.29 -1.89
N CYS A 125 4.04 0.65 -2.84
CA CYS A 125 3.48 1.99 -2.64
C CYS A 125 2.00 1.94 -2.23
N ILE A 126 1.18 1.13 -2.90
CA ILE A 126 -0.25 0.98 -2.54
C ILE A 126 -0.39 0.30 -1.18
N ALA A 127 0.38 -0.76 -0.92
CA ALA A 127 0.34 -1.49 0.34
C ALA A 127 0.70 -0.58 1.53
N LEU A 128 1.71 0.28 1.37
CA LEU A 128 2.10 1.27 2.38
C LEU A 128 1.00 2.29 2.64
N TRP A 129 0.40 2.82 1.58
CA TRP A 129 -0.76 3.73 1.69
C TRP A 129 -1.95 3.05 2.42
N MET A 130 -2.21 1.78 2.13
CA MET A 130 -3.23 1.01 2.85
C MET A 130 -2.88 0.82 4.33
N ALA A 131 -1.61 0.56 4.65
CA ALA A 131 -1.14 0.40 6.02
C ALA A 131 -1.31 1.70 6.83
N GLU A 132 -0.97 2.86 6.25
CA GLU A 132 -1.14 4.18 6.89
C GLU A 132 -2.62 4.51 7.19
N ARG A 133 -3.56 3.97 6.39
CA ARG A 133 -5.00 4.23 6.53
C ARG A 133 -5.78 3.18 7.31
N SER A 134 -5.14 2.08 7.71
CA SER A 134 -5.87 1.00 8.38
C SER A 134 -6.43 1.45 9.73
N GLU A 135 -7.69 1.11 10.01
CA GLU A 135 -8.40 1.50 11.23
C GLU A 135 -7.86 0.74 12.46
N ASN A 136 -7.31 -0.46 12.26
CA ASN A 136 -6.76 -1.28 13.34
C ASN A 136 -5.33 -0.87 13.71
N LYS A 137 -5.20 0.28 14.37
CA LYS A 137 -3.90 0.84 14.81
C LYS A 137 -3.21 0.04 15.92
N LYS A 138 -3.92 -0.90 16.57
CA LYS A 138 -3.38 -1.67 17.71
C LYS A 138 -2.36 -2.70 17.24
N ASP A 139 -2.67 -3.42 16.16
CA ASP A 139 -1.85 -4.54 15.69
C ASP A 139 -0.83 -4.12 14.60
N GLN A 140 -1.02 -2.95 14.00
CA GLN A 140 -0.13 -2.37 12.98
C GLN A 140 1.37 -2.37 13.33
N PRO A 141 1.84 -1.96 14.52
CA PRO A 141 3.28 -1.94 14.78
C PRO A 141 3.89 -3.34 14.72
N MET A 142 3.18 -4.36 15.20
CA MET A 142 3.63 -5.75 15.13
C MET A 142 3.66 -6.25 13.68
N VAL A 143 2.62 -5.94 12.89
CA VAL A 143 2.57 -6.31 11.47
C VAL A 143 3.68 -5.64 10.67
N LEU A 144 3.91 -4.34 10.87
CA LEU A 144 5.01 -3.60 10.19
C LEU A 144 6.38 -4.13 10.60
N ALA A 145 6.58 -4.45 11.88
CA ALA A 145 7.82 -5.05 12.37
C ALA A 145 8.03 -6.46 11.78
N ALA A 146 6.97 -7.27 11.67
CA ALA A 146 7.03 -8.58 11.05
C ALA A 146 7.40 -8.47 9.56
N ILE A 147 6.76 -7.57 8.81
CA ILE A 147 7.08 -7.32 7.39
C ILE A 147 8.54 -6.85 7.24
N ALA A 148 8.97 -5.87 8.03
CA ALA A 148 10.35 -5.38 8.00
C ALA A 148 11.36 -6.47 8.35
N GLY A 149 11.10 -7.26 9.40
CA GLY A 149 11.94 -8.36 9.84
C GLY A 149 12.04 -9.46 8.77
N SER A 150 10.92 -9.87 8.19
CA SER A 150 10.90 -10.84 7.08
C SER A 150 11.63 -10.32 5.86
N ALA A 151 11.44 -9.05 5.49
CA ALA A 151 12.15 -8.44 4.37
C ALA A 151 13.66 -8.44 4.61
N LEU A 152 14.14 -7.98 5.78
CA LEU A 152 15.56 -7.98 6.11
C LEU A 152 16.16 -9.38 6.16
N PHE A 153 15.41 -10.38 6.65
CA PHE A 153 15.85 -11.77 6.63
C PHE A 153 16.06 -12.27 5.19
N VAL A 154 15.07 -12.08 4.31
CA VAL A 154 15.17 -12.46 2.89
C VAL A 154 16.33 -11.73 2.20
N GLY A 155 16.47 -10.42 2.46
CA GLY A 155 17.58 -9.63 1.96
C GLY A 155 18.93 -10.18 2.42
N ALA A 156 19.08 -10.47 3.71
CA ALA A 156 20.32 -10.99 4.29
C ALA A 156 20.73 -12.35 3.70
N VAL A 157 19.77 -13.26 3.53
CA VAL A 157 20.01 -14.59 2.93
C VAL A 157 20.36 -14.47 1.44
N SER A 158 19.97 -13.39 0.76
CA SER A 158 20.26 -13.13 -0.66
C SER A 158 21.57 -12.36 -0.92
N ILE A 159 22.28 -11.92 0.13
CA ILE A 159 23.57 -11.20 -0.02
C ILE A 159 24.63 -12.01 -0.79
N PRO A 160 24.80 -13.33 -0.55
CA PRO A 160 25.80 -14.12 -1.28
C PRO A 160 25.54 -14.20 -2.80
N ASP A 161 24.29 -13.99 -3.22
CA ASP A 161 23.87 -14.04 -4.63
C ASP A 161 24.09 -12.71 -5.37
N VAL A 162 24.64 -11.68 -4.71
CA VAL A 162 24.98 -10.39 -5.35
C VAL A 162 26.21 -10.58 -6.25
N VAL A 163 26.01 -10.52 -7.57
CA VAL A 163 27.07 -10.75 -8.56
C VAL A 163 27.75 -9.44 -8.97
N SER A 164 26.99 -8.37 -9.18
CA SER A 164 27.56 -7.10 -9.67
C SER A 164 26.88 -5.86 -9.11
N LEU A 165 27.69 -4.85 -8.77
CA LEU A 165 27.24 -3.49 -8.44
C LEU A 165 27.41 -2.52 -9.61
N ASP A 166 27.70 -3.03 -10.81
CA ASP A 166 27.79 -2.20 -12.02
C ASP A 166 26.40 -1.59 -12.32
N PRO A 167 26.30 -0.25 -12.43
CA PRO A 167 25.04 0.44 -12.69
C PRO A 167 24.28 -0.06 -13.94
N SER A 168 24.98 -0.63 -14.91
CA SER A 168 24.37 -1.16 -16.14
C SER A 168 23.69 -2.52 -15.95
N TRP A 169 24.06 -3.28 -14.92
CA TRP A 169 23.56 -4.65 -14.66
C TRP A 169 22.77 -4.77 -13.35
N VAL A 170 22.85 -3.77 -12.48
CA VAL A 170 22.23 -3.77 -11.15
C VAL A 170 20.72 -4.01 -11.17
N ILE A 171 20.05 -3.63 -12.27
CA ILE A 171 18.60 -3.81 -12.44
C ILE A 171 18.21 -5.22 -12.89
N ASP A 172 19.17 -6.02 -13.35
CA ASP A 172 18.97 -7.40 -13.82
C ASP A 172 19.51 -8.43 -12.82
N ASP A 173 20.21 -7.99 -11.76
CA ASP A 173 20.75 -8.84 -10.71
C ASP A 173 19.68 -9.10 -9.61
N PRO A 174 19.18 -10.34 -9.48
CA PRO A 174 18.13 -10.65 -8.51
C PRO A 174 18.63 -10.58 -7.06
N GLY A 175 19.91 -10.84 -6.80
CA GLY A 175 20.52 -10.69 -5.48
C GLY A 175 20.48 -9.22 -5.05
N VAL A 176 20.96 -8.32 -5.93
CA VAL A 176 20.98 -6.88 -5.63
C VAL A 176 19.56 -6.34 -5.46
N ILE A 177 18.63 -6.69 -6.37
CA ILE A 177 17.26 -6.21 -6.28
C ILE A 177 16.55 -6.72 -5.02
N THR A 178 16.81 -7.95 -4.60
CA THR A 178 16.21 -8.52 -3.38
C THR A 178 16.76 -7.82 -2.12
N VAL A 179 18.08 -7.61 -2.04
CA VAL A 179 18.72 -6.88 -0.93
C VAL A 179 18.22 -5.43 -0.88
N PHE A 180 18.20 -4.74 -2.01
CA PHE A 180 17.73 -3.36 -2.10
C PHE A 180 16.25 -3.24 -1.72
N GLY A 181 15.40 -4.11 -2.28
CA GLY A 181 13.98 -4.16 -1.97
C GLY A 181 13.70 -4.46 -0.50
N ALA A 182 14.49 -5.33 0.12
CA ALA A 182 14.42 -5.64 1.55
C ALA A 182 14.71 -4.41 2.43
N VAL A 183 15.82 -3.71 2.16
CA VAL A 183 16.20 -2.49 2.88
C VAL A 183 15.14 -1.41 2.70
N LEU A 184 14.70 -1.17 1.46
CA LEU A 184 13.66 -0.19 1.17
C LEU A 184 12.35 -0.49 1.91
N THR A 185 11.93 -1.75 1.92
CA THR A 185 10.73 -2.20 2.65
C THR A 185 10.87 -1.96 4.15
N ALA A 186 12.01 -2.33 4.73
CA ALA A 186 12.26 -2.14 6.16
C ALA A 186 12.25 -0.66 6.56
N LEU A 187 12.88 0.20 5.75
CA LEU A 187 12.87 1.65 5.95
C LEU A 187 11.45 2.24 5.84
N ALA A 188 10.67 1.81 4.84
CA ALA A 188 9.30 2.26 4.65
C ALA A 188 8.39 1.85 5.82
N CYS A 189 8.49 0.60 6.28
CA CYS A 189 7.77 0.10 7.45
C CYS A 189 8.19 0.84 8.73
N GLY A 190 9.50 1.09 8.92
CA GLY A 190 10.03 1.85 10.06
C GLY A 190 9.52 3.29 10.08
N ALA A 191 9.59 4.00 8.95
CA ALA A 191 9.07 5.36 8.82
C ALA A 191 7.56 5.42 9.12
N THR A 192 6.79 4.44 8.65
CA THR A 192 5.35 4.33 8.94
C THR A 192 5.10 4.08 10.42
N GLY A 193 5.86 3.17 11.05
CA GLY A 193 5.76 2.89 12.48
C GLY A 193 6.07 4.11 13.36
N LEU A 194 7.08 4.91 12.96
CA LEU A 194 7.42 6.17 13.64
C LEU A 194 6.29 7.20 13.52
N ARG A 195 5.70 7.37 12.32
CA ARG A 195 4.55 8.26 12.10
C ARG A 195 3.34 7.87 12.94
N LEU A 196 3.03 6.56 13.00
CA LEU A 196 1.93 6.04 13.81
C LEU A 196 2.17 6.25 15.31
N SER A 197 3.41 6.19 15.76
CA SER A 197 3.80 6.45 17.16
C SER A 197 3.74 7.94 17.51
N ALA A 198 4.23 8.82 16.61
CA ALA A 198 4.15 10.27 16.79
C ALA A 198 2.70 10.78 16.83
N GLY A 199 1.80 10.20 16.02
CA GLY A 199 0.37 10.53 16.05
C GLY A 199 -0.34 10.17 17.37
N LYS A 200 0.24 9.30 18.21
CA LYS A 200 -0.28 9.02 19.56
C LYS A 200 0.14 10.08 20.58
N ALA A 201 1.27 10.77 20.33
CA ALA A 201 1.84 11.74 21.25
C ALA A 201 1.17 13.11 21.19
N GLN A 202 0.28 13.36 20.21
CA GLN A 202 -0.51 14.57 20.19
C GLN A 202 -1.63 14.43 21.23
N PRO A 203 -1.57 15.14 22.38
CA PRO A 203 -2.64 15.08 23.36
C PRO A 203 -3.93 15.44 22.64
N ARG A 204 -4.97 14.61 22.82
CA ARG A 204 -6.32 15.01 22.45
C ARG A 204 -6.57 16.31 23.21
N ARG A 205 -6.44 17.47 22.55
CA ARG A 205 -7.02 18.71 23.05
C ARG A 205 -8.44 18.35 23.40
N GLY A 206 -8.75 18.38 24.69
CA GLY A 206 -10.08 18.00 25.15
C GLY A 206 -11.08 18.91 24.45
N VAL A 207 -12.31 18.46 24.29
CA VAL A 207 -13.39 19.37 23.90
C VAL A 207 -13.45 20.57 24.88
N ALA A 208 -13.01 20.37 26.13
CA ALA A 208 -12.79 21.41 27.13
C ALA A 208 -11.71 22.44 26.74
N ASP A 209 -10.63 22.06 26.03
CA ASP A 209 -9.62 23.02 25.53
C ASP A 209 -10.12 23.80 24.31
N LEU A 210 -11.15 23.29 23.62
CA LEU A 210 -11.84 24.00 22.53
C LEU A 210 -12.89 25.00 23.05
N PHE A 211 -13.30 24.87 24.31
CA PHE A 211 -14.26 25.74 25.00
C PHE A 211 -13.66 26.47 26.19
N ALA A 212 -12.34 26.37 26.39
CA ALA A 212 -11.67 27.27 27.31
C ALA A 212 -11.94 28.69 26.79
N PRO A 213 -12.57 29.57 27.58
CA PRO A 213 -12.82 30.94 27.15
C PRO A 213 -11.46 31.54 26.80
N ASP A 214 -11.30 31.97 25.54
CA ASP A 214 -10.19 32.83 25.19
C ASP A 214 -10.26 34.01 26.17
N ASP A 215 -9.20 34.20 26.96
CA ASP A 215 -9.08 35.29 27.95
C ASP A 215 -8.90 36.66 27.25
N ASP A 216 -9.35 36.75 26.00
CA ASP A 216 -9.23 37.85 25.06
C ASP A 216 -10.33 38.89 25.28
N GLY A 217 -10.58 39.25 26.54
CA GLY A 217 -11.37 40.43 26.91
C GLY A 217 -12.77 40.55 26.28
N PRO A 218 -13.44 41.71 26.46
CA PRO A 218 -14.79 41.92 25.97
C PRO A 218 -14.79 42.24 24.46
N GLY A 219 -14.53 41.22 23.63
CA GLY A 219 -14.63 41.30 22.17
C GLY A 219 -15.84 40.52 21.65
N ASN A 220 -16.85 41.24 21.11
CA ASN A 220 -18.02 40.79 20.35
C ASN A 220 -18.18 39.26 20.16
N GLY A 221 -19.18 38.69 20.82
CA GLY A 221 -19.49 37.25 20.84
C GLY A 221 -19.83 36.66 19.47
N VAL A 222 -18.81 36.30 18.71
CA VAL A 222 -18.92 35.50 17.48
C VAL A 222 -18.49 34.08 17.81
N ILE A 223 -19.46 33.18 18.02
CA ILE A 223 -19.19 31.76 18.22
C ILE A 223 -18.91 31.13 16.85
N ASN A 224 -17.64 30.84 16.58
CA ASN A 224 -17.23 30.14 15.36
C ASN A 224 -17.28 28.62 15.57
N LEU A 225 -18.38 27.98 15.15
CA LEU A 225 -18.45 26.52 15.11
C LEU A 225 -17.81 26.02 13.83
N THR A 226 -16.61 25.45 13.97
CA THR A 226 -15.90 24.84 12.84
C THR A 226 -16.26 23.35 12.79
N ASN A 227 -16.94 22.91 11.72
CA ASN A 227 -17.19 21.49 11.50
C ASN A 227 -15.84 20.74 11.35
N ARG A 228 -15.78 19.51 11.87
CA ARG A 228 -14.63 18.58 11.88
C ARG A 228 -13.94 18.39 10.51
N ASN A 229 -14.61 18.74 9.41
CA ASN A 229 -14.08 18.64 8.04
C ASN A 229 -13.57 19.98 7.46
N GLY A 230 -13.56 21.08 8.22
CA GLY A 230 -12.95 22.37 7.84
C GLY A 230 -13.56 23.07 6.61
N ARG A 231 -14.69 22.59 6.08
CA ARG A 231 -15.26 23.07 4.81
C ARG A 231 -16.49 23.95 4.91
N GLU A 232 -17.14 24.04 6.07
CA GLU A 232 -18.28 24.93 6.26
C GLU A 232 -18.11 25.75 7.53
N ARG A 233 -18.17 27.06 7.36
CA ARG A 233 -18.14 28.06 8.41
C ARG A 233 -19.59 28.50 8.61
N LEU A 234 -20.26 27.93 9.61
CA LEU A 234 -21.57 28.43 10.04
C LEU A 234 -21.31 29.54 11.04
N THR A 235 -21.42 30.79 10.58
CA THR A 235 -21.37 31.96 11.45
C THR A 235 -22.77 32.19 11.99
N PHE A 236 -22.98 31.94 13.28
CA PHE A 236 -24.24 32.26 13.95
C PHE A 236 -24.09 33.66 14.55
N GLU A 237 -24.74 34.66 13.96
CA GLU A 237 -24.90 35.97 14.60
C GLU A 237 -26.00 35.83 15.66
N LEU A 238 -25.62 35.98 16.93
CA LEU A 238 -26.58 36.04 18.02
C LEU A 238 -27.38 37.34 17.88
N PRO A 239 -28.73 37.29 17.94
CA PRO A 239 -29.54 38.50 17.94
C PRO A 239 -29.13 39.40 19.11
N ASP A 240 -28.88 40.68 18.81
CA ASP A 240 -28.49 41.67 19.82
C ASP A 240 -29.67 41.91 20.78
N ALA A 241 -29.60 41.28 21.96
CA ALA A 241 -30.64 41.28 22.99
C ALA A 241 -30.90 42.67 23.62
N ARG A 242 -30.31 43.74 23.09
CA ARG A 242 -30.39 45.11 23.61
C ARG A 242 -31.37 46.04 22.90
N THR A 243 -32.05 45.58 21.85
CA THR A 243 -32.88 46.48 21.03
C THR A 243 -34.35 46.58 21.45
N ASP A 244 -34.88 45.72 22.31
CA ASP A 244 -36.33 45.69 22.59
C ASP A 244 -36.82 46.56 23.76
N GLU A 245 -35.93 47.15 24.57
CA GLU A 245 -36.38 47.85 25.79
C GLU A 245 -36.60 49.37 25.61
N ARG A 246 -36.18 49.96 24.47
CA ARG A 246 -36.30 51.42 24.25
C ARG A 246 -37.61 51.89 23.62
N ASP A 247 -38.37 51.01 22.99
CA ASP A 247 -39.59 51.40 22.26
C ASP A 247 -40.87 51.38 23.12
N SER A 248 -40.81 50.89 24.36
CA SER A 248 -42.01 50.80 25.24
C SER A 248 -42.29 52.05 26.10
N ILE A 249 -41.39 53.04 26.13
CA ILE A 249 -41.51 54.23 26.99
C ILE A 249 -42.06 55.46 26.24
N SER A 250 -42.07 55.48 24.90
CA SER A 250 -42.46 56.66 24.12
C SER A 250 -43.97 56.79 23.80
N SER A 251 -44.82 55.81 24.13
CA SER A 251 -46.26 55.82 23.78
C SER A 251 -47.23 56.24 24.90
N ARG A 252 -46.72 56.72 26.05
CA ARG A 252 -47.56 57.24 27.16
C ARG A 252 -47.25 58.70 27.48
N ARG A 253 -47.54 59.63 26.57
CA ARG A 253 -47.83 61.04 26.88
C ARG A 253 -48.83 61.61 25.90
#